data_AF-A0A6J5GME3-F1
#
_entry.id   AF-A0A6J5GME3-F1
#
_cell.length_a   1.000
_cell.length_b   1.000
_cell.length_c   1.000
_cell.angle_alpha   90.00
_cell.angle_beta   90.00
_cell.angle_gamma   90.00
#
_symmetry.space_group_name_H-M   'P 1'
#
loop_
_entity.id
_entity.type
_entity.pdbx_description
1 polymer ?
#
loop_
_entity_poly.entity_id
_entity_poly.type
_entity_poly.pdbx_seq_one_letter_code
_entity_poly.pdbx_strand_id
1 'polypeptide(L)'
;MSQVVIAKEVVYLAGQVPDTAHVSVTEQTQEVLARIDTLLESAGVDRTRLLTATIWLSDPKHFAEFNAVWDAWVPSGCAPTRACVQALLMKPGCDVEVAVTALLA
;
A
#
# COMPACT_ATOMS: atom_id res chain seq x y z
N MET A 1 -15.90 -4.81 -6.58
CA MET A 1 -14.94 -3.71 -6.85
C MET A 1 -13.74 -4.31 -7.57
N SER A 2 -13.26 -3.69 -8.64
CA SER A 2 -12.02 -4.12 -9.31
C SER A 2 -10.82 -3.85 -8.40
N GLN A 3 -9.91 -4.82 -8.25
CA GLN A 3 -8.68 -4.64 -7.47
C GLN A 3 -7.58 -3.95 -8.26
N VAL A 4 -7.59 -4.15 -9.59
CA VAL A 4 -6.68 -3.54 -10.55
C VAL A 4 -7.50 -2.94 -11.68
N VAL A 5 -7.16 -1.72 -12.08
CA VAL A 5 -7.64 -1.10 -13.31
C VAL A 5 -6.43 -0.56 -14.06
N ILE A 6 -6.36 -0.82 -15.36
CA ILE A 6 -5.33 -0.28 -16.24
C ILE A 6 -5.99 0.69 -17.21
N ALA A 7 -5.50 1.93 -17.24
CA ALA A 7 -5.93 2.93 -18.21
C ALA A 7 -4.71 3.55 -18.87
N LYS A 8 -4.56 3.32 -20.18
CA LYS A 8 -3.30 3.56 -20.91
C LYS A 8 -2.14 2.85 -20.20
N GLU A 9 -1.09 3.58 -19.85
CA GLU A 9 0.12 3.07 -19.21
C GLU A 9 0.08 3.23 -17.68
N VAL A 10 -1.08 3.49 -17.07
CA VAL A 10 -1.17 3.64 -15.60
C VAL A 10 -1.98 2.49 -15.00
N VAL A 11 -1.37 1.82 -14.03
CA VAL A 11 -1.98 0.80 -13.18
C VAL A 11 -2.52 1.48 -11.92
N TYR A 12 -3.79 1.26 -11.63
CA TYR A 12 -4.47 1.74 -10.42
C TYR A 12 -4.85 0.55 -9.57
N LEU A 13 -4.36 0.53 -8.32
CA LEU A 13 -4.82 -0.45 -7.34
C LEU A 13 -5.92 0.18 -6.46
N ALA A 14 -6.90 -0.64 -6.09
CA ALA A 14 -7.83 -0.27 -5.02
C ALA A 14 -7.09 -0.11 -3.69
N GLY A 15 -7.73 0.51 -2.70
CA GLY A 15 -7.22 0.52 -1.32
C GLY A 15 -7.04 -0.90 -0.79
N GLN A 16 -5.81 -1.23 -0.41
CA GLN A 16 -5.45 -2.53 0.13
C GLN A 16 -5.43 -2.45 1.65
N VAL A 17 -6.20 -3.35 2.26
CA VAL A 17 -6.32 -3.53 3.72
C VAL A 17 -5.77 -4.91 4.11
N PRO A 18 -5.31 -5.08 5.36
CA PRO A 18 -4.81 -6.37 5.83
C PRO A 18 -5.92 -7.41 5.87
N ASP A 19 -5.54 -8.68 5.72
CA ASP A 19 -6.44 -9.82 5.91
C ASP A 19 -6.75 -10.00 7.38
N THR A 20 -5.72 -9.92 8.20
CA THR A 20 -5.81 -10.19 9.62
C THR A 20 -6.09 -8.89 10.37
N ALA A 21 -7.23 -8.86 11.07
CA ALA A 21 -7.60 -7.74 11.94
C ALA A 21 -7.06 -7.96 13.35
N HIS A 22 -6.88 -6.87 14.11
CA HIS A 22 -6.46 -6.87 15.52
C HIS A 22 -5.06 -7.45 15.77
N VAL A 23 -4.20 -7.48 14.76
CA VAL A 23 -2.76 -7.76 14.87
C VAL A 23 -1.94 -6.47 14.80
N SER A 24 -0.63 -6.57 15.03
CA SER A 24 0.27 -5.40 15.01
C SER A 24 0.22 -4.65 13.68
N VAL A 25 0.46 -3.33 13.67
CA VAL A 25 0.51 -2.57 12.41
C VAL A 25 1.69 -3.00 11.55
N THR A 26 2.79 -3.51 12.14
CA THR A 26 3.86 -4.19 11.38
C THR A 26 3.30 -5.31 10.52
N GLU A 27 2.59 -6.25 11.13
CA GLU A 27 2.04 -7.43 10.44
C GLU A 27 1.00 -7.02 9.41
N GLN A 28 0.09 -6.10 9.76
CA GLN A 28 -0.88 -5.57 8.82
C GLN A 28 -0.20 -4.90 7.61
N THR A 29 0.85 -4.12 7.83
CA THR A 29 1.59 -3.45 6.76
C THR A 29 2.28 -4.47 5.85
N GLN A 30 2.85 -5.53 6.40
CA GLN A 30 3.45 -6.62 5.62
C GLN A 30 2.42 -7.32 4.72
N GLU A 31 1.24 -7.63 5.25
CA GLU A 31 0.15 -8.22 4.47
C GLU A 31 -0.31 -7.30 3.33
N VAL A 32 -0.50 -6.02 3.64
CA VAL A 32 -0.91 -5.00 2.66
C VAL A 32 0.12 -4.86 1.54
N LEU A 33 1.40 -4.76 1.87
CA LEU A 33 2.47 -4.58 0.89
C LEU A 33 2.69 -5.84 0.05
N ALA A 34 2.60 -7.04 0.63
CA ALA A 34 2.65 -8.30 -0.12
C ALA A 34 1.48 -8.44 -1.10
N ARG A 35 0.28 -7.97 -0.72
CA ARG A 35 -0.87 -7.91 -1.61
C ARG A 35 -0.65 -6.93 -2.75
N ILE A 36 -0.09 -5.75 -2.47
CA ILE A 36 0.26 -4.78 -3.51
C ILE A 36 1.24 -5.40 -4.52
N ASP A 37 2.28 -6.10 -4.06
CA ASP A 37 3.20 -6.81 -4.95
C ASP A 37 2.47 -7.80 -5.86
N THR A 38 1.64 -8.67 -5.28
CA THR A 38 0.87 -9.67 -6.05
C THR A 38 -0.02 -9.00 -7.12
N LEU A 39 -0.64 -7.88 -6.79
CA LEU A 39 -1.50 -7.14 -7.72
C LEU A 39 -0.71 -6.42 -8.82
N LEU A 40 0.43 -5.81 -8.49
CA LEU A 40 1.33 -5.21 -9.48
C LEU A 40 1.87 -6.28 -10.44
N GLU A 41 2.31 -7.42 -9.92
CA GLU A 41 2.79 -8.56 -10.71
C GLU A 41 1.70 -9.06 -11.67
N SER A 42 0.44 -9.12 -11.23
CA SER A 42 -0.69 -9.48 -12.09
C SER A 42 -0.94 -8.49 -13.25
N ALA A 43 -0.46 -7.25 -13.10
CA ALA A 43 -0.50 -6.20 -14.12
C ALA A 43 0.79 -6.14 -14.96
N GLY A 44 1.78 -7.01 -14.71
CA GLY A 44 3.04 -7.05 -15.44
C GLY A 44 4.04 -5.98 -15.05
N VAL A 45 3.91 -5.40 -13.85
CA VAL A 45 4.87 -4.43 -13.28
C VAL A 45 5.26 -4.83 -11.86
N ASP A 46 6.25 -4.16 -11.30
CA ASP A 46 6.64 -4.32 -9.91
C ASP A 46 6.68 -2.95 -9.19
N ARG A 47 7.01 -3.01 -7.90
CA ARG A 47 7.07 -1.82 -7.03
C ARG A 47 8.15 -0.81 -7.41
N THR A 48 9.09 -1.12 -8.33
CA THR A 48 10.08 -0.15 -8.82
C THR A 48 9.46 0.94 -9.71
N ARG A 49 8.24 0.70 -10.20
CA ARG A 49 7.49 1.57 -11.12
C ARG A 49 6.36 2.34 -10.45
N LEU A 50 6.34 2.40 -9.11
CA LEU A 50 5.33 3.15 -8.37
C LEU A 50 5.41 4.65 -8.69
N LEU A 51 4.26 5.30 -8.86
CA LEU A 51 4.13 6.74 -9.10
C LEU A 51 3.68 7.47 -7.84
N THR A 52 2.60 6.99 -7.21
CA THR A 52 2.00 7.60 -6.03
C THR A 52 1.60 6.52 -5.02
N ALA A 53 1.73 6.83 -3.73
CA ALA A 53 1.15 6.06 -2.64
C ALA A 53 0.36 6.96 -1.68
N THR A 54 -0.88 6.58 -1.42
CA THR A 54 -1.74 7.22 -0.41
C THR A 54 -1.94 6.22 0.72
N ILE A 55 -1.62 6.65 1.94
CA ILE A 55 -1.65 5.82 3.14
C ILE A 55 -2.60 6.46 4.15
N TRP A 56 -3.47 5.62 4.69
CA TRP A 56 -4.35 5.96 5.79
C TRP A 56 -3.98 5.11 7.00
N LEU A 57 -3.60 5.76 8.09
CA LEU A 57 -3.38 5.12 9.39
C LEU A 57 -4.54 5.44 10.33
N SER A 58 -4.95 4.48 11.16
CA SER A 58 -6.02 4.68 12.15
C SER A 58 -5.63 5.66 13.27
N ASP A 59 -4.34 5.67 13.62
CA ASP A 59 -3.79 6.39 14.77
C ASP A 59 -2.33 6.81 14.46
N PRO A 60 -1.92 8.06 14.76
CA PRO A 60 -0.55 8.55 14.52
C PRO A 60 0.54 7.73 15.23
N LYS A 61 0.21 7.02 16.32
CA LYS A 61 1.17 6.15 17.03
C LYS A 61 1.76 5.06 16.14
N HIS A 62 1.04 4.65 15.09
CA HIS A 62 1.46 3.60 14.16
C HIS A 62 2.50 4.09 13.13
N PHE A 63 2.73 5.40 13.02
CA PHE A 63 3.52 5.98 11.93
C PHE A 63 4.96 5.48 11.88
N ALA A 64 5.65 5.39 13.03
CA ALA A 64 7.03 4.94 13.08
C ALA A 64 7.17 3.47 12.66
N GLU A 65 6.27 2.62 13.17
CA GLU A 65 6.25 1.19 12.89
C GLU A 65 5.90 0.90 11.41
N PHE A 66 4.89 1.59 10.88
CA PHE A 66 4.55 1.56 9.46
C PHE A 66 5.75 1.94 8.58
N ASN A 67 6.45 3.04 8.90
CA ASN A 67 7.60 3.51 8.12
C ASN A 67 8.74 2.50 8.10
N ALA A 68 9.02 1.83 9.22
CA ALA A 68 10.07 0.82 9.25
C ALA A 68 9.82 -0.33 8.25
N VAL A 69 8.57 -0.77 8.11
CA VAL A 69 8.19 -1.80 7.12
C VAL A 69 8.19 -1.23 5.71
N TRP A 70 7.64 -0.04 5.50
CA TRP A 70 7.59 0.64 4.21
C TRP A 70 8.99 0.87 3.63
N ASP A 71 9.91 1.43 4.42
CA ASP A 71 11.26 1.79 4.00
C ASP A 71 12.09 0.55 3.66
N ALA A 72 11.83 -0.59 4.32
CA ALA A 72 12.46 -1.87 3.99
C ALA A 72 11.88 -2.49 2.70
N TRP A 73 10.63 -2.20 2.37
CA TRP A 73 9.93 -2.76 1.21
C TRP A 73 10.18 -2.00 -0.09
N VAL A 74 10.35 -0.67 -0.02
CA VAL A 74 10.58 0.19 -1.18
C VAL A 74 12.04 0.09 -1.66
N PRO A 75 12.29 -0.25 -2.95
CA PRO A 75 13.63 -0.27 -3.51
C PRO A 75 14.28 1.13 -3.51
N SER A 76 15.57 1.19 -3.18
CA SER A 76 16.34 2.44 -3.18
C SER A 76 16.29 3.12 -4.54
N GLY A 77 16.01 4.43 -4.56
CA GLY A 77 15.89 5.22 -5.78
C GLY A 77 14.54 5.08 -6.52
N CYS A 78 13.64 4.21 -6.04
CA CYS A 78 12.34 3.96 -6.67
C CYS A 78 11.14 4.40 -5.81
N ALA A 79 11.37 5.23 -4.79
CA ALA A 79 10.30 5.67 -3.90
C ALA A 79 9.27 6.52 -4.65
N PRO A 80 7.96 6.23 -4.55
CA PRO A 80 6.92 7.05 -5.16
C PRO A 80 6.75 8.37 -4.38
N THR A 81 6.02 9.30 -4.99
CA THR A 81 5.42 10.38 -4.19
C THR A 81 4.48 9.75 -3.15
N ARG A 82 4.51 10.24 -1.91
CA ARG A 82 3.81 9.61 -0.79
C ARG A 82 3.05 10.62 0.05
N ALA A 83 1.77 10.35 0.29
CA ALA A 83 0.95 11.06 1.27
C ALA A 83 0.50 10.07 2.35
N CYS A 84 0.66 10.44 3.62
CA CYS A 84 0.21 9.65 4.76
C CYS A 84 -0.59 10.55 5.69
N VAL A 85 -1.81 10.14 6.01
CA VAL A 85 -2.73 10.88 6.89
C VAL A 85 -3.38 9.92 7.88
N GLN A 86 -3.99 10.49 8.92
CA GLN A 86 -4.86 9.73 9.80
C GLN A 86 -6.28 9.66 9.22
N ALA A 87 -6.92 8.49 9.27
CA ALA A 87 -8.34 8.31 8.94
C ALA A 87 -8.96 7.13 9.69
N LEU A 88 -10.28 7.15 9.86
CA LEU A 88 -11.03 5.99 10.33
C LEU A 88 -11.22 5.00 9.17
N LEU A 89 -10.83 3.73 9.37
CA LEU A 89 -10.92 2.68 8.35
C LEU A 89 -12.26 1.93 8.41
N MET A 90 -12.70 1.41 7.27
CA MET A 90 -14.01 0.76 7.15
C MET A 90 -14.07 -0.63 7.80
N LYS A 91 -12.97 -1.38 7.81
CA LYS A 91 -12.87 -2.70 8.43
C LYS A 91 -12.42 -2.55 9.89
N PRO A 92 -13.23 -2.95 10.88
CA PRO A 92 -12.84 -2.90 12.28
C PRO A 92 -11.57 -3.72 12.53
N GLY A 93 -10.68 -3.19 13.37
CA GLY A 93 -9.41 -3.84 13.71
C GLY A 93 -8.32 -3.72 12.64
N CYS A 94 -8.53 -2.93 11.60
CA CYS A 94 -7.46 -2.50 10.68
C CYS A 94 -6.94 -1.12 11.10
N ASP A 95 -5.63 -0.97 11.03
CA ASP A 95 -4.87 0.23 11.38
C ASP A 95 -4.13 0.86 10.19
N VAL A 96 -4.12 0.18 9.04
CA VAL A 96 -3.51 0.67 7.80
C VAL A 96 -4.33 0.30 6.56
N GLU A 97 -4.44 1.25 5.64
CA GLU A 97 -4.89 1.06 4.27
C GLU A 97 -3.92 1.77 3.31
N VAL A 98 -3.58 1.13 2.20
CA VAL A 98 -2.66 1.70 1.20
C VAL A 98 -3.24 1.58 -0.21
N ALA A 99 -3.28 2.69 -0.94
CA ALA A 99 -3.58 2.70 -2.37
C ALA A 99 -2.37 3.21 -3.14
N VAL A 100 -2.08 2.56 -4.27
CA VAL A 100 -0.95 2.93 -5.12
C VAL A 100 -1.33 3.07 -6.59
N THR A 101 -0.53 3.84 -7.31
CA THR A 101 -0.50 3.83 -8.78
C THR A 101 0.90 3.49 -9.26
N ALA A 102 0.99 2.88 -10.44
CA ALA A 102 2.27 2.51 -11.07
C ALA A 102 2.23 2.75 -12.58
N LEU A 103 3.42 2.91 -13.18
CA LEU A 103 3.59 3.03 -14.62
C LEU A 103 3.78 1.64 -15.25
N LEU A 104 2.89 1.26 -16.17
CA LEU A 104 3.00 0.07 -17.02
C LEU A 104 4.32 0.12 -17.82
N ALA A 105 4.93 -1.04 -18.06
CA ALA A 105 6.26 -1.18 -18.67
C ALA A 105 6.43 -0.37 -19.96
#